data_AF-H3GV50-F1
#
_entry.id   AF-H3GV50-F1
#
_cell.length_a   1.000
_cell.length_b   1.000
_cell.length_c   1.000
_cell.angle_alpha   90.00
_cell.angle_beta   90.00
_cell.angle_gamma   90.00
#
_symmetry.space_group_name_H-M   'P 1'
#
loop_
_entity.id
_entity.type
_entity.pdbx_description
1 polymer ?
#
loop_
_entity_poly.entity_id
_entity_poly.type
_entity_poly.pdbx_seq_one_letter_code
_entity_poly.pdbx_strand_id
1 'polypeptide(L)'
;MAASRLSFLVAIAASIAFAAAIPRQERLLQNKGATLEWPALRLHITIKQDSMKVNGQADFDMYANANVLEGNQKVLYDVYATFTEAKTLYNYTLVDGVGYSEGTPYTTSSSSGVPTPHVKCLDTESGKLPAINSIVAAINKATNSSANSTDPNTQCWTGNLYKTVMNGVDYTVCGSDVGFTMQSKDMDISAYYLESQIAIVAPTVDPKDKCQAKASASSVSPIGHSVLTGEPISSKRMLSADFQISLGDSPTCSCKSTPRPCIFIHGQGLTPEMPENQDSFPKYWGNLTDHAPCCSSMKYARLETINNGWTDEVLQQQVCDRALAVSDSSTKTTIADTIVVTHSMGNLMLAGAIANGKCKLDSSTTWVGLAGPMKGSMGSDFTQSSCAGETNTIAEKYGDITGKCPVKEAVVSLAYEGESYCSTELDAAYKAAQEVYMANVDALMCGEGYSGLLSSYQAQFWMLGVIVPHKSKKNDGMVEFDSCAVDFPYSDFGNTWHDRFYRTKLNHFDMQFLAGDSLLDMAKMPVKWFECLL
;
A
#
# COMPACT_ATOMS: atom_id res chain seq x y z
N MET A 1 12.94 -58.78 31.32
CA MET A 1 14.01 -58.66 30.32
C MET A 1 13.42 -58.88 28.94
N ALA A 2 13.56 -57.90 28.03
CA ALA A 2 13.44 -57.99 26.55
C ALA A 2 12.14 -58.59 25.96
N ALA A 3 11.67 -58.33 24.74
CA ALA A 3 11.80 -57.29 23.73
C ALA A 3 10.72 -57.63 22.67
N SER A 4 10.17 -56.60 22.00
CA SER A 4 9.75 -56.59 20.58
C SER A 4 8.77 -57.66 20.02
N ARG A 5 7.61 -57.24 19.47
CA ARG A 5 7.40 -57.04 18.01
C ARG A 5 5.93 -56.76 17.63
N LEU A 6 5.82 -55.87 16.63
CA LEU A 6 4.74 -55.47 15.72
C LEU A 6 3.53 -56.40 15.47
N SER A 7 2.36 -55.73 15.45
CA SER A 7 1.31 -55.69 14.40
C SER A 7 0.62 -56.97 13.92
N PHE A 8 -0.72 -57.03 13.94
CA PHE A 8 -1.63 -56.49 12.90
C PHE A 8 -3.11 -56.88 13.19
N LEU A 9 -4.04 -55.97 12.81
CA LEU A 9 -5.46 -56.17 12.46
C LEU A 9 -6.42 -56.88 13.45
N VAL A 10 -7.38 -56.10 13.98
CA VAL A 10 -8.78 -56.55 14.11
C VAL A 10 -9.70 -55.39 13.72
N ALA A 11 -10.42 -55.59 12.62
CA ALA A 11 -11.67 -54.89 12.33
C ALA A 11 -12.80 -55.55 13.13
N ILE A 12 -13.82 -54.78 13.55
CA ILE A 12 -15.26 -55.04 13.31
C ILE A 12 -16.14 -54.14 14.21
N ALA A 13 -16.95 -53.35 13.51
CA ALA A 13 -18.36 -52.95 13.74
C ALA A 13 -18.82 -52.28 15.05
N ALA A 14 -19.53 -51.17 14.89
CA ALA A 14 -20.98 -51.18 15.08
C ALA A 14 -21.63 -49.99 14.34
N SER A 15 -22.46 -50.30 13.36
CA SER A 15 -23.52 -49.41 12.86
C SER A 15 -24.72 -49.53 13.80
N ILE A 16 -25.35 -48.41 14.17
CA ILE A 16 -26.82 -48.21 14.23
C ILE A 16 -27.06 -46.69 14.39
N ALA A 17 -28.06 -46.23 13.64
CA ALA A 17 -28.38 -44.86 13.31
C ALA A 17 -28.90 -43.98 14.45
N PHE A 18 -28.58 -42.68 14.37
CA PHE A 18 -29.51 -41.61 14.72
C PHE A 18 -29.66 -40.71 13.50
N ALA A 19 -30.80 -40.82 12.83
CA ALA A 19 -31.28 -39.83 11.89
C ALA A 19 -31.93 -38.70 12.69
N ALA A 20 -31.37 -37.50 12.66
CA ALA A 20 -32.08 -36.24 12.88
C ALA A 20 -31.21 -35.04 12.47
N ALA A 21 -31.72 -34.27 11.50
CA ALA A 21 -31.37 -32.89 11.15
C ALA A 21 -30.00 -32.61 10.50
N ILE A 22 -29.81 -33.11 9.28
CA ILE A 22 -29.10 -32.35 8.24
C ILE A 22 -30.12 -31.99 7.17
N PRO A 23 -30.57 -30.72 7.08
CA PRO A 23 -31.14 -30.24 5.83
C PRO A 23 -30.59 -28.87 5.48
N ARG A 24 -29.58 -28.83 4.59
CA ARG A 24 -29.44 -27.88 3.45
C ARG A 24 -28.01 -27.86 2.94
N GLN A 25 -27.56 -28.93 2.30
CA GLN A 25 -26.40 -28.85 1.43
C GLN A 25 -26.51 -29.87 0.31
N GLU A 26 -27.58 -29.77 -0.50
CA GLU A 26 -27.69 -30.46 -1.80
C GLU A 26 -28.84 -29.94 -2.69
N ARG A 27 -29.21 -28.66 -2.57
CA ARG A 27 -30.10 -27.99 -3.54
C ARG A 27 -29.60 -26.59 -3.88
N LEU A 28 -28.54 -26.50 -4.67
CA LEU A 28 -28.21 -25.34 -5.51
C LEU A 28 -27.51 -25.84 -6.78
N LEU A 29 -28.16 -26.74 -7.51
CA LEU A 29 -27.87 -27.02 -8.91
C LEU A 29 -29.17 -26.78 -9.66
N GLN A 30 -29.05 -26.03 -10.77
CA GLN A 30 -30.10 -25.54 -11.67
C GLN A 30 -30.79 -24.23 -11.25
N ASN A 31 -30.08 -23.11 -11.45
CA ASN A 31 -30.72 -22.00 -12.15
C ASN A 31 -30.34 -22.10 -13.62
N LYS A 32 -31.17 -22.79 -14.41
CA LYS A 32 -31.21 -22.60 -15.87
C LYS A 32 -32.13 -21.42 -16.14
N GLY A 33 -31.62 -20.37 -16.77
CA GLY A 33 -32.47 -19.41 -17.48
C GLY A 33 -32.26 -17.92 -17.17
N ALA A 34 -31.02 -17.43 -17.25
CA ALA A 34 -30.79 -16.13 -17.86
C ALA A 34 -29.60 -16.32 -18.81
N THR A 35 -29.78 -16.05 -20.11
CA THR A 35 -28.65 -15.79 -20.99
C THR A 35 -27.89 -14.63 -20.37
N LEU A 36 -26.68 -14.87 -19.91
CA LEU A 36 -25.82 -13.81 -19.44
C LEU A 36 -25.55 -12.89 -20.62
N GLU A 37 -25.86 -11.59 -20.51
CA GLU A 37 -25.46 -10.63 -21.55
C GLU A 37 -23.94 -10.65 -21.72
N TRP A 38 -23.21 -10.78 -20.61
CA TRP A 38 -21.74 -10.87 -20.55
C TRP A 38 -21.31 -12.05 -19.66
N PRO A 39 -20.25 -12.79 -20.00
CA PRO A 39 -19.78 -13.92 -19.20
C PRO A 39 -19.26 -13.47 -17.83
N ALA A 40 -19.37 -14.35 -16.84
CA ALA A 40 -18.61 -14.19 -15.60
C ALA A 40 -17.13 -14.52 -15.86
N LEU A 41 -16.23 -13.94 -15.07
CA LEU A 41 -14.79 -14.07 -15.23
C LEU A 41 -14.19 -14.82 -14.06
N ARG A 42 -13.27 -15.75 -14.33
CA ARG A 42 -12.25 -16.18 -13.38
C ARG A 42 -10.92 -15.56 -13.79
N LEU A 43 -10.36 -14.71 -12.95
CA LEU A 43 -9.07 -14.08 -13.17
C LEU A 43 -8.02 -14.78 -12.30
N HIS A 44 -7.13 -15.52 -12.93
CA HIS A 44 -5.93 -16.03 -12.30
C HIS A 44 -4.85 -14.94 -12.33
N ILE A 45 -4.33 -14.59 -11.16
CA ILE A 45 -3.36 -13.52 -11.00
C ILE A 45 -2.05 -14.14 -10.52
N THR A 46 -0.96 -13.83 -11.23
CA THR A 46 0.41 -14.23 -10.88
C THR A 46 1.26 -12.98 -10.67
N ILE A 47 1.82 -12.86 -9.48
CA ILE A 47 2.68 -11.76 -9.05
C ILE A 47 4.13 -12.20 -9.20
N LYS A 48 4.93 -11.42 -9.96
CA LYS A 48 6.30 -11.79 -10.31
C LYS A 48 7.34 -11.38 -9.26
N GLN A 49 7.02 -10.41 -8.40
CA GLN A 49 7.93 -9.91 -7.38
C GLN A 49 7.50 -10.36 -5.97
N ASP A 50 8.46 -10.87 -5.20
CA ASP A 50 8.22 -11.38 -3.84
C ASP A 50 7.73 -10.30 -2.86
N SER A 51 8.17 -9.05 -3.05
CA SER A 51 7.77 -7.88 -2.25
C SER A 51 6.31 -7.47 -2.44
N MET A 52 5.62 -8.02 -3.44
CA MET A 52 4.28 -7.58 -3.85
C MET A 52 3.19 -8.64 -3.59
N LYS A 53 3.53 -9.75 -2.90
CA LYS A 53 2.61 -10.86 -2.61
C LYS A 53 1.39 -10.41 -1.80
N VAL A 54 0.20 -10.85 -2.22
CA VAL A 54 -1.05 -10.56 -1.51
C VAL A 54 -1.27 -11.62 -0.44
N ASN A 55 -1.29 -11.21 0.84
CA ASN A 55 -1.39 -12.12 2.00
C ASN A 55 -0.37 -13.28 1.94
N GLY A 56 0.85 -12.99 1.44
CA GLY A 56 1.92 -13.98 1.26
C GLY A 56 1.78 -14.90 0.05
N GLN A 57 0.75 -14.71 -0.79
CA GLN A 57 0.50 -15.50 -1.99
C GLN A 57 0.93 -14.72 -3.25
N ALA A 58 1.65 -15.39 -4.14
CA ALA A 58 1.99 -14.87 -5.46
C ALA A 58 0.95 -15.26 -6.52
N ASP A 59 0.22 -16.35 -6.30
CA ASP A 59 -0.72 -16.93 -7.26
C ASP A 59 -2.08 -17.13 -6.60
N PHE A 60 -3.12 -16.54 -7.17
CA PHE A 60 -4.49 -16.65 -6.64
C PHE A 60 -5.55 -16.39 -7.71
N ASP A 61 -6.78 -16.80 -7.42
CA ASP A 61 -7.93 -16.59 -8.29
C ASP A 61 -8.88 -15.53 -7.71
N MET A 62 -9.44 -14.72 -8.61
CA MET A 62 -10.56 -13.84 -8.34
C MET A 62 -11.71 -14.16 -9.29
N TYR A 63 -12.93 -13.97 -8.81
CA TYR A 63 -14.14 -14.24 -9.56
C TYR A 63 -14.95 -12.97 -9.73
N ALA A 64 -15.53 -12.77 -10.91
CA ALA A 64 -16.27 -11.55 -11.18
C ALA A 64 -17.51 -11.79 -12.03
N ASN A 65 -18.64 -11.20 -11.62
CA ASN A 65 -19.88 -11.21 -12.40
C ASN A 65 -20.14 -9.85 -13.02
N ALA A 66 -20.43 -9.81 -14.32
CA ALA A 66 -20.75 -8.57 -15.00
C ALA A 66 -22.18 -8.10 -14.67
N ASN A 67 -22.30 -6.89 -14.17
CA ASN A 67 -23.54 -6.11 -14.09
C ASN A 67 -23.53 -5.09 -15.24
N VAL A 68 -24.22 -5.46 -16.31
CA VAL A 68 -24.32 -4.64 -17.52
C VAL A 68 -25.43 -3.61 -17.35
N LEU A 69 -25.09 -2.35 -17.63
CA LEU A 69 -25.95 -1.19 -17.42
C LEU A 69 -26.15 -0.45 -18.76
N GLU A 70 -27.26 0.28 -18.84
CA GLU A 70 -27.55 1.18 -19.98
C GLU A 70 -27.48 0.49 -21.36
N GLY A 71 -27.91 -0.77 -21.46
CA GLY A 71 -27.95 -1.53 -22.72
C GLY A 71 -26.56 -1.76 -23.33
N ASN A 72 -25.66 -2.39 -22.57
CA ASN A 72 -24.26 -2.69 -22.91
C ASN A 72 -23.32 -1.47 -23.02
N GLN A 73 -23.75 -0.27 -22.61
CA GLN A 73 -22.91 0.92 -22.66
C GLN A 73 -21.99 1.07 -21.45
N LYS A 74 -22.37 0.49 -20.32
CA LYS A 74 -21.58 0.49 -19.09
C LYS A 74 -21.55 -0.89 -18.47
N VAL A 75 -20.46 -1.19 -17.78
CA VAL A 75 -20.32 -2.43 -17.02
C VAL A 75 -19.68 -2.15 -15.67
N LEU A 76 -20.22 -2.79 -14.63
CA LEU A 76 -19.64 -2.87 -13.30
C LEU A 76 -19.54 -4.35 -12.94
N TYR A 77 -18.43 -4.80 -12.41
CA TYR A 77 -18.27 -6.17 -11.97
C TYR A 77 -18.42 -6.26 -10.45
N ASP A 78 -19.28 -7.19 -10.03
CA ASP A 78 -19.26 -7.71 -8.67
C ASP A 78 -18.11 -8.71 -8.56
N VAL A 79 -17.39 -8.70 -7.44
CA VAL A 79 -16.13 -9.43 -7.30
C VAL A 79 -16.14 -10.27 -6.04
N TYR A 80 -15.56 -11.47 -6.12
CA TYR A 80 -15.32 -12.34 -4.99
C TYR A 80 -13.92 -12.93 -5.03
N ALA A 81 -13.26 -12.96 -3.88
CA ALA A 81 -11.99 -13.66 -3.71
C ALA A 81 -11.86 -14.16 -2.26
N THR A 82 -11.09 -15.23 -2.07
CA THR A 82 -10.91 -15.85 -0.76
C THR A 82 -9.43 -16.16 -0.49
N PHE A 83 -8.99 -15.90 0.73
CA PHE A 83 -7.60 -16.06 1.15
C PHE A 83 -7.52 -16.66 2.55
N THR A 84 -6.48 -17.45 2.81
CA THR A 84 -6.21 -17.99 4.14
C THR A 84 -4.92 -17.41 4.68
N GLU A 85 -4.98 -16.77 5.84
CA GLU A 85 -3.82 -16.19 6.53
C GLU A 85 -3.91 -16.46 8.03
N ALA A 86 -2.81 -16.93 8.65
CA ALA A 86 -2.68 -17.09 10.10
C ALA A 86 -3.88 -17.80 10.80
N LYS A 87 -4.44 -18.83 10.15
CA LYS A 87 -5.65 -19.57 10.57
C LYS A 87 -6.96 -18.76 10.57
N THR A 88 -7.07 -17.76 9.71
CA THR A 88 -8.30 -17.01 9.45
C THR A 88 -8.59 -17.08 7.95
N LEU A 89 -9.84 -17.36 7.59
CA LEU A 89 -10.34 -17.27 6.24
C LEU A 89 -10.85 -15.85 5.98
N TYR A 90 -10.30 -15.19 4.98
CA TYR A 90 -10.73 -13.86 4.55
C TYR A 90 -11.50 -13.96 3.25
N ASN A 91 -12.74 -13.48 3.26
CA ASN A 91 -13.54 -13.27 2.07
C ASN A 91 -13.53 -11.79 1.70
N TYR A 92 -13.27 -11.51 0.43
CA TYR A 92 -13.39 -10.19 -0.15
C TYR A 92 -14.55 -10.20 -1.13
N THR A 93 -15.49 -9.29 -0.93
CA THR A 93 -16.66 -9.17 -1.78
C THR A 93 -16.85 -7.73 -2.20
N LEU A 94 -17.09 -7.50 -3.49
CA LEU A 94 -17.55 -6.23 -4.03
C LEU A 94 -18.94 -6.48 -4.64
N VAL A 95 -19.96 -5.79 -4.15
CA VAL A 95 -21.33 -5.88 -4.69
C VAL A 95 -21.88 -4.48 -4.90
N ASP A 96 -22.38 -4.20 -6.10
CA ASP A 96 -22.92 -2.88 -6.48
C ASP A 96 -21.93 -1.74 -6.19
N GLY A 97 -20.64 -2.06 -6.35
CA GLY A 97 -19.52 -1.14 -6.10
C GLY A 97 -19.21 -0.88 -4.62
N VAL A 98 -19.88 -1.56 -3.69
CA VAL A 98 -19.58 -1.53 -2.24
C VAL A 98 -18.66 -2.68 -1.87
N GLY A 99 -17.50 -2.37 -1.28
CA GLY A 99 -16.48 -3.36 -0.93
C GLY A 99 -16.57 -3.81 0.52
N TYR A 100 -16.36 -5.10 0.76
CA TYR A 100 -16.41 -5.76 2.06
C TYR A 100 -15.20 -6.68 2.25
N SER A 101 -14.69 -6.72 3.47
CA SER A 101 -13.75 -7.75 3.93
C SER A 101 -14.34 -8.44 5.15
N GLU A 102 -14.52 -9.76 5.05
CA GLU A 102 -15.02 -10.61 6.13
C GLU A 102 -13.89 -11.55 6.58
N GLY A 103 -13.55 -11.54 7.88
CA GLY A 103 -12.58 -12.45 8.46
C GLY A 103 -13.24 -13.48 9.38
N THR A 104 -13.02 -14.77 9.11
CA THR A 104 -13.53 -15.91 9.89
C THR A 104 -12.39 -16.73 10.48
N PRO A 105 -12.12 -16.65 11.80
CA PRO A 105 -11.07 -17.45 12.45
C PRO A 105 -11.40 -18.95 12.45
N TYR A 106 -10.43 -19.83 12.25
CA TYR A 106 -10.62 -21.28 12.39
C TYR A 106 -10.69 -21.76 13.84
N THR A 107 -10.29 -20.93 14.82
CA THR A 107 -10.35 -21.25 16.26
C THR A 107 -11.19 -20.23 17.01
N THR A 108 -12.15 -20.71 17.79
CA THR A 108 -13.12 -19.87 18.51
C THR A 108 -12.73 -19.70 19.98
N SER A 109 -12.76 -18.47 20.50
CA SER A 109 -12.81 -18.19 21.95
C SER A 109 -14.25 -18.10 22.48
N SER A 110 -15.27 -18.30 21.63
CA SER A 110 -16.68 -18.24 21.98
C SER A 110 -17.15 -19.52 22.69
N SER A 111 -17.98 -19.36 23.72
CA SER A 111 -18.60 -20.48 24.46
C SER A 111 -19.60 -21.30 23.64
N SER A 112 -19.98 -20.82 22.45
CA SER A 112 -20.92 -21.48 21.53
C SER A 112 -20.24 -22.34 20.45
N GLY A 113 -18.91 -22.29 20.30
CA GLY A 113 -18.16 -23.05 19.30
C GLY A 113 -18.38 -22.63 17.84
N VAL A 114 -19.15 -21.56 17.59
CA VAL A 114 -19.38 -21.00 16.25
C VAL A 114 -18.43 -19.82 16.03
N PRO A 115 -17.60 -19.82 14.97
CA PRO A 115 -16.81 -18.66 14.58
C PRO A 115 -17.71 -17.50 14.21
N THR A 116 -17.51 -16.34 14.84
CA THR A 116 -18.22 -15.12 14.46
C THR A 116 -17.40 -14.39 13.39
N PRO A 117 -17.93 -14.23 12.17
CA PRO A 117 -17.26 -13.44 11.14
C PRO A 117 -17.23 -11.96 11.51
N HIS A 118 -16.10 -11.31 11.26
CA HIS A 118 -15.96 -9.86 11.42
C HIS A 118 -15.92 -9.19 10.05
N VAL A 119 -16.92 -8.35 9.77
CA VAL A 119 -17.07 -7.64 8.50
C VAL A 119 -16.55 -6.21 8.63
N LYS A 120 -15.82 -5.73 7.63
CA LYS A 120 -15.35 -4.35 7.48
C LYS A 120 -15.68 -3.82 6.10
N CYS A 121 -16.09 -2.55 6.00
CA CYS A 121 -16.20 -1.86 4.72
C CYS A 121 -14.81 -1.60 4.13
N LEU A 122 -14.69 -1.64 2.80
CA LEU A 122 -13.47 -1.26 2.08
C LEU A 122 -13.67 0.11 1.42
N ASP A 123 -12.77 1.06 1.72
CA ASP A 123 -12.87 2.43 1.24
C ASP A 123 -12.41 2.62 -0.21
N THR A 124 -11.71 1.64 -0.77
CA THR A 124 -11.36 1.56 -2.19
C THR A 124 -11.45 0.12 -2.67
N GLU A 125 -11.75 -0.08 -3.96
CA GLU A 125 -11.67 -1.39 -4.61
C GLU A 125 -10.25 -1.99 -4.51
N SER A 126 -9.23 -1.12 -4.45
CA SER A 126 -7.81 -1.44 -4.34
C SER A 126 -7.31 -1.78 -2.93
N GLY A 127 -8.19 -1.97 -1.94
CA GLY A 127 -7.77 -2.12 -0.55
C GLY A 127 -6.84 -3.31 -0.32
N LYS A 128 -7.10 -4.46 -0.97
CA LYS A 128 -6.30 -5.69 -0.78
C LYS A 128 -6.04 -6.54 -2.04
N LEU A 129 -6.66 -6.20 -3.17
CA LEU A 129 -6.64 -7.04 -4.36
C LEU A 129 -6.50 -6.18 -5.61
N PRO A 130 -6.00 -6.73 -6.72
CA PRO A 130 -6.13 -6.07 -8.01
C PRO A 130 -7.58 -5.67 -8.26
N ALA A 131 -7.80 -4.38 -8.45
CA ALA A 131 -9.13 -3.80 -8.62
C ALA A 131 -9.70 -4.22 -9.98
N ILE A 132 -10.60 -5.20 -10.01
CA ILE A 132 -11.14 -5.78 -11.25
C ILE A 132 -11.82 -4.71 -12.12
N ASN A 133 -12.56 -3.77 -11.53
CA ASN A 133 -13.18 -2.69 -12.31
C ASN A 133 -12.14 -1.67 -12.82
N SER A 134 -10.97 -1.57 -12.19
CA SER A 134 -9.84 -0.81 -12.76
C SER A 134 -9.20 -1.54 -13.95
N ILE A 135 -9.11 -2.87 -13.89
CA ILE A 135 -8.68 -3.73 -15.00
C ILE A 135 -9.66 -3.56 -16.18
N VAL A 136 -10.96 -3.64 -15.91
CA VAL A 136 -12.02 -3.43 -16.90
C VAL A 136 -11.97 -2.01 -17.49
N ALA A 137 -11.77 -0.98 -16.66
CA ALA A 137 -11.60 0.39 -17.13
C ALA A 137 -10.37 0.55 -18.05
N ALA A 138 -9.27 -0.12 -17.73
CA ALA A 138 -8.07 -0.13 -18.55
C ALA A 138 -8.30 -0.85 -19.87
N ILE A 139 -8.91 -2.04 -19.87
CA ILE A 139 -9.27 -2.77 -21.10
C ILE A 139 -10.16 -1.92 -22.02
N ASN A 140 -11.11 -1.17 -21.46
CA ASN A 140 -11.95 -0.27 -22.25
C ASN A 140 -11.20 0.93 -22.86
N LYS A 141 -10.02 1.28 -22.34
CA LYS A 141 -9.09 2.28 -22.90
C LYS A 141 -8.01 1.67 -23.80
N ALA A 142 -8.05 0.35 -24.03
CA ALA A 142 -7.01 -0.32 -24.79
C ALA A 142 -7.00 0.13 -26.27
N THR A 143 -5.82 0.11 -26.87
CA THR A 143 -5.59 0.50 -28.27
C THR A 143 -4.88 -0.62 -29.03
N ASN A 144 -5.04 -0.67 -30.35
CA ASN A 144 -4.39 -1.68 -31.18
C ASN A 144 -2.87 -1.56 -31.12
N SER A 145 -2.18 -2.69 -30.98
CA SER A 145 -0.72 -2.75 -31.09
C SER A 145 -0.31 -3.25 -32.48
N SER A 146 0.59 -2.53 -33.15
CA SER A 146 1.18 -2.94 -34.44
C SER A 146 2.40 -3.87 -34.29
N ALA A 147 2.75 -4.28 -33.07
CA ALA A 147 3.95 -5.06 -32.81
C ALA A 147 3.74 -6.55 -33.12
N ASN A 148 4.53 -7.10 -34.04
CA ASN A 148 4.90 -8.51 -33.99
C ASN A 148 5.69 -8.70 -32.68
N SER A 149 5.23 -9.55 -31.76
CA SER A 149 5.98 -9.82 -30.53
C SER A 149 7.36 -10.39 -30.89
N THR A 150 8.41 -9.76 -30.36
CA THR A 150 9.79 -10.26 -30.44
C THR A 150 10.15 -11.17 -29.26
N ASP A 151 9.22 -11.36 -28.31
CA ASP A 151 9.37 -12.28 -27.19
C ASP A 151 8.78 -13.66 -27.57
N PRO A 152 9.61 -14.73 -27.64
CA PRO A 152 9.17 -16.08 -27.98
C PRO A 152 8.14 -16.67 -27.00
N ASN A 153 7.99 -16.10 -25.79
CA ASN A 153 7.02 -16.56 -24.79
C ASN A 153 5.66 -15.84 -24.87
N THR A 154 5.51 -14.82 -25.72
CA THR A 154 4.24 -14.10 -25.92
C THR A 154 3.52 -14.58 -27.19
N GLN A 155 2.99 -15.80 -27.16
CA GLN A 155 2.15 -16.34 -28.23
C GLN A 155 0.71 -15.82 -28.10
N CYS A 156 0.50 -14.56 -28.45
CA CYS A 156 -0.86 -14.09 -28.73
C CYS A 156 -1.24 -14.59 -30.13
N TRP A 157 -2.21 -15.49 -30.22
CA TRP A 157 -2.73 -15.97 -31.50
C TRP A 157 -3.18 -14.75 -32.32
N THR A 158 -2.67 -14.63 -33.53
CA THR A 158 -2.72 -13.44 -34.39
C THR A 158 -4.09 -12.77 -34.45
N GLY A 159 -4.17 -11.48 -34.09
CA GLY A 159 -5.30 -10.59 -34.42
C GLY A 159 -5.86 -9.72 -33.29
N ASN A 160 -5.65 -10.09 -32.02
CA ASN A 160 -6.28 -9.43 -30.85
C ASN A 160 -5.26 -8.92 -29.82
N LEU A 161 -4.17 -8.29 -30.28
CA LEU A 161 -3.13 -7.72 -29.44
C LEU A 161 -3.40 -6.22 -29.20
N TYR A 162 -3.61 -5.86 -27.94
CA TYR A 162 -3.88 -4.49 -27.52
C TYR A 162 -2.87 -4.03 -26.46
N LYS A 163 -2.79 -2.72 -26.27
CA LYS A 163 -2.02 -2.08 -25.19
C LYS A 163 -2.93 -1.19 -24.37
N THR A 164 -2.71 -1.16 -23.07
CA THR A 164 -3.42 -0.26 -22.17
C THR A 164 -2.54 0.20 -21.01
N VAL A 165 -2.93 1.30 -20.38
CA VAL A 165 -2.30 1.85 -19.19
C VAL A 165 -3.30 1.80 -18.04
N MET A 166 -2.92 1.15 -16.95
CA MET A 166 -3.71 1.10 -15.73
C MET A 166 -2.94 1.79 -14.61
N ASN A 167 -3.46 2.94 -14.14
CA ASN A 167 -2.88 3.71 -13.02
C ASN A 167 -1.37 3.98 -13.16
N GLY A 168 -0.92 4.21 -14.41
CA GLY A 168 0.46 4.49 -14.79
C GLY A 168 1.25 3.28 -15.28
N VAL A 169 0.79 2.05 -15.02
CA VAL A 169 1.48 0.82 -15.42
C VAL A 169 1.02 0.36 -16.80
N ASP A 170 1.99 0.07 -17.68
CA ASP A 170 1.75 -0.46 -19.03
C ASP A 170 1.42 -1.96 -19.00
N TYR A 171 0.36 -2.34 -19.72
CA TYR A 171 -0.05 -3.73 -19.94
C TYR A 171 -0.18 -4.05 -21.42
N THR A 172 0.32 -5.24 -21.77
CA THR A 172 -0.03 -5.90 -23.03
C THR A 172 -1.25 -6.78 -22.80
N VAL A 173 -2.28 -6.66 -23.65
CA VAL A 173 -3.55 -7.39 -23.54
C VAL A 173 -3.72 -8.29 -24.75
N CYS A 174 -4.06 -9.56 -24.54
CA CYS A 174 -4.36 -10.51 -25.60
C CYS A 174 -5.72 -11.15 -25.39
N GLY A 175 -6.65 -10.89 -26.31
CA GLY A 175 -8.00 -11.46 -26.28
C GLY A 175 -8.10 -12.77 -27.06
N SER A 176 -8.92 -13.69 -26.55
CA SER A 176 -9.31 -14.95 -27.19
C SER A 176 -10.81 -15.21 -27.03
N ASP A 177 -11.28 -16.30 -27.63
CA ASP A 177 -12.67 -16.78 -27.53
C ASP A 177 -12.99 -17.42 -26.16
N VAL A 178 -11.98 -17.84 -25.41
CA VAL A 178 -12.13 -18.48 -24.09
C VAL A 178 -11.72 -17.61 -22.91
N GLY A 179 -11.16 -16.42 -23.19
CA GLY A 179 -10.64 -15.53 -22.16
C GLY A 179 -9.69 -14.47 -22.70
N PHE A 180 -8.94 -13.83 -21.81
CA PHE A 180 -7.88 -12.90 -22.19
C PHE A 180 -6.71 -12.95 -21.22
N THR A 181 -5.54 -12.50 -21.66
CA THR A 181 -4.39 -12.31 -20.79
C THR A 181 -3.98 -10.85 -20.74
N MET A 182 -3.53 -10.39 -19.59
CA MET A 182 -2.84 -9.11 -19.43
C MET A 182 -1.49 -9.34 -18.82
N GLN A 183 -0.45 -8.76 -19.40
CA GLN A 183 0.92 -8.96 -18.96
C GLN A 183 1.60 -7.63 -18.75
N SER A 184 2.28 -7.51 -17.62
CA SER A 184 3.17 -6.42 -17.28
C SER A 184 4.48 -6.97 -16.72
N LYS A 185 5.40 -6.07 -16.38
CA LYS A 185 6.64 -6.43 -15.71
C LYS A 185 6.41 -7.13 -14.36
N ASP A 186 5.41 -6.68 -13.61
CA ASP A 186 5.26 -7.01 -12.19
C ASP A 186 4.10 -7.99 -11.92
N MET A 187 3.13 -8.08 -12.84
CA MET A 187 1.95 -8.93 -12.70
C MET A 187 1.46 -9.45 -14.05
N ASP A 188 1.07 -10.73 -14.07
CA ASP A 188 0.29 -11.35 -15.14
C ASP A 188 -1.12 -11.68 -14.66
N ILE A 189 -2.08 -11.51 -15.55
CA ILE A 189 -3.49 -11.85 -15.36
C ILE A 189 -3.91 -12.77 -16.49
N SER A 190 -4.48 -13.92 -16.16
CA SER A 190 -5.16 -14.80 -17.11
C SER A 190 -6.64 -14.89 -16.74
N ALA A 191 -7.50 -14.27 -17.53
CA ALA A 191 -8.93 -14.27 -17.35
C ALA A 191 -9.58 -15.35 -18.23
N TYR A 192 -10.51 -16.09 -17.66
CA TYR A 192 -11.28 -17.15 -18.32
C TYR A 192 -12.77 -16.82 -18.27
N TYR A 193 -13.47 -16.98 -19.38
CA TYR A 193 -14.92 -16.83 -19.44
C TYR A 193 -15.61 -18.05 -18.82
N LEU A 194 -16.56 -17.80 -17.92
CA LEU A 194 -17.34 -18.82 -17.25
C LEU A 194 -18.72 -18.93 -17.89
N GLU A 195 -19.19 -20.18 -18.05
CA GLU A 195 -20.52 -20.48 -18.61
C GLU A 195 -21.69 -20.08 -17.67
N SER A 196 -21.40 -19.86 -16.39
CA SER A 196 -22.39 -19.52 -15.37
C SER A 196 -21.84 -18.51 -14.37
N GLN A 197 -22.71 -17.60 -13.91
CA GLN A 197 -22.39 -16.70 -12.81
C GLN A 197 -22.12 -17.47 -11.52
N ILE A 198 -21.27 -16.88 -10.69
CA ILE A 198 -21.00 -17.38 -9.33
C ILE A 198 -21.88 -16.61 -8.36
N ALA A 199 -22.36 -17.22 -7.28
CA ALA A 199 -23.13 -16.48 -6.30
C ALA A 199 -22.20 -15.52 -5.51
N ILE A 200 -22.21 -14.23 -5.87
CA ILE A 200 -21.49 -13.17 -5.16
C ILE A 200 -22.52 -12.38 -4.37
N VAL A 201 -22.46 -12.44 -3.04
CA VAL A 201 -23.46 -11.85 -2.15
C VAL A 201 -22.76 -11.01 -1.09
N ALA A 202 -23.28 -9.81 -0.83
CA ALA A 202 -22.79 -8.95 0.23
C ALA A 202 -22.96 -9.62 1.60
N PRO A 203 -21.96 -9.56 2.49
CA PRO A 203 -22.09 -10.10 3.84
C PRO A 203 -23.08 -9.26 4.67
N THR A 204 -23.63 -9.86 5.72
CA THR A 204 -24.48 -9.13 6.67
C THR A 204 -23.64 -8.13 7.47
N VAL A 205 -24.00 -6.86 7.38
CA VAL A 205 -23.30 -5.76 8.07
C VAL A 205 -24.15 -5.28 9.26
N ASP A 206 -23.51 -4.80 10.33
CA ASP A 206 -24.23 -4.11 11.41
C ASP A 206 -24.99 -2.90 10.82
N PRO A 207 -26.29 -2.71 11.14
CA PRO A 207 -27.08 -1.58 10.66
C PRO A 207 -26.46 -0.19 10.91
N LYS A 208 -25.51 -0.08 11.84
CA LYS A 208 -24.77 1.15 12.13
C LYS A 208 -23.66 1.45 11.12
N ASP A 209 -23.13 0.44 10.45
CA ASP A 209 -22.03 0.58 9.50
C ASP A 209 -22.59 0.77 8.08
N LYS A 210 -22.61 2.03 7.62
CA LYS A 210 -23.04 2.37 6.26
C LYS A 210 -21.88 2.29 5.28
N CYS A 211 -21.60 1.10 4.74
CA CYS A 211 -20.64 0.96 3.66
C CYS A 211 -21.12 1.75 2.41
N GLN A 212 -20.21 2.49 1.77
CA GLN A 212 -20.53 3.31 0.61
C GLN A 212 -20.01 2.67 -0.67
N ALA A 213 -20.69 2.91 -1.80
CA ALA A 213 -20.20 2.52 -3.11
C ALA A 213 -18.95 3.34 -3.47
N LYS A 214 -17.87 2.66 -3.83
CA LYS A 214 -16.56 3.25 -4.17
C LYS A 214 -16.08 2.83 -5.55
N ALA A 215 -16.48 1.66 -6.06
CA ALA A 215 -16.23 1.31 -7.46
C ALA A 215 -17.28 1.96 -8.36
N SER A 216 -16.87 2.33 -9.57
CA SER A 216 -17.72 2.98 -10.57
C SER A 216 -17.79 2.15 -11.84
N ALA A 217 -18.96 2.14 -12.47
CA ALA A 217 -19.14 1.47 -13.76
C ALA A 217 -18.26 2.12 -14.83
N SER A 218 -17.66 1.29 -15.68
CA SER A 218 -16.84 1.73 -16.81
C SER A 218 -17.67 1.80 -18.09
N SER A 219 -17.46 2.83 -18.90
CA SER A 219 -17.99 2.86 -20.27
C SER A 219 -17.36 1.75 -21.11
N VAL A 220 -18.18 1.09 -21.93
CA VAL A 220 -17.77 -0.03 -22.76
C VAL A 220 -17.31 0.45 -24.12
N SER A 221 -16.05 0.17 -24.50
CA SER A 221 -15.54 0.42 -25.86
C SER A 221 -15.69 -0.84 -26.74
N PRO A 222 -15.60 -0.73 -28.07
CA PRO A 222 -15.67 -1.91 -28.95
C PRO A 222 -14.57 -2.95 -28.65
N ILE A 223 -13.35 -2.48 -28.36
CA ILE A 223 -12.23 -3.35 -27.94
C ILE A 223 -12.55 -3.97 -26.59
N GLY A 224 -13.01 -3.17 -25.62
CA GLY A 224 -13.30 -3.67 -24.29
C GLY A 224 -14.45 -4.67 -24.27
N HIS A 225 -15.51 -4.44 -25.04
CA HIS A 225 -16.57 -5.42 -25.27
C HIS A 225 -15.99 -6.73 -25.80
N SER A 226 -15.20 -6.66 -26.87
CA SER A 226 -14.62 -7.86 -27.49
C SER A 226 -13.71 -8.65 -26.55
N VAL A 227 -12.86 -7.96 -25.78
CA VAL A 227 -11.92 -8.59 -24.83
C VAL A 227 -12.62 -9.11 -23.58
N LEU A 228 -13.73 -8.51 -23.13
CA LEU A 228 -14.42 -8.92 -21.90
C LEU A 228 -15.49 -9.98 -22.15
N THR A 229 -15.98 -10.13 -23.38
CA THR A 229 -17.01 -11.11 -23.75
C THR A 229 -16.53 -12.22 -24.68
N GLY A 230 -15.38 -12.06 -25.33
CA GLY A 230 -14.91 -12.96 -26.38
C GLY A 230 -15.62 -12.78 -27.73
N GLU A 231 -16.57 -11.84 -27.82
CA GLU A 231 -17.27 -11.57 -29.07
C GLU A 231 -16.39 -10.79 -30.05
N PRO A 232 -16.45 -11.08 -31.36
CA PRO A 232 -15.66 -10.37 -32.35
C PRO A 232 -16.09 -8.91 -32.49
N ILE A 233 -15.13 -8.02 -32.75
CA ILE A 233 -15.43 -6.61 -33.03
C ILE A 233 -16.27 -6.51 -34.30
N SER A 234 -17.53 -6.09 -34.18
CA SER A 234 -18.39 -5.77 -35.33
C SER A 234 -17.74 -4.66 -36.16
N SER A 235 -17.31 -5.01 -37.37
CA SER A 235 -16.35 -4.23 -38.14
C SER A 235 -16.96 -2.95 -38.74
N LYS A 236 -16.64 -1.79 -38.17
CA LYS A 236 -16.36 -0.58 -38.95
C LYS A 236 -14.93 -0.17 -38.67
N ARG A 237 -14.06 -0.42 -39.66
CA ARG A 237 -12.62 -0.15 -39.70
C ARG A 237 -12.30 1.23 -39.09
N MET A 238 -11.84 1.26 -37.84
CA MET A 238 -11.14 2.42 -37.27
C MET A 238 -9.64 2.14 -37.37
N LEU A 239 -9.03 2.66 -38.43
CA LEU A 239 -7.58 2.83 -38.49
C LEU A 239 -7.24 4.13 -37.77
N SER A 240 -6.62 4.00 -36.60
CA SER A 240 -5.69 5.02 -36.11
C SER A 240 -4.45 4.28 -35.62
N ALA A 241 -3.42 4.27 -36.45
CA ALA A 241 -2.06 4.03 -36.00
C ALA A 241 -1.47 5.39 -35.62
N ASP A 242 -1.00 5.51 -34.39
CA ASP A 242 0.34 6.00 -34.07
C ASP A 242 0.49 6.09 -32.55
N PHE A 243 1.05 5.02 -31.98
CA PHE A 243 1.83 5.16 -30.75
C PHE A 243 2.94 4.10 -30.77
N GLN A 244 4.14 4.53 -31.16
CA GLN A 244 5.35 3.74 -31.01
C GLN A 244 5.70 3.73 -29.52
N ILE A 245 5.18 2.73 -28.79
CA ILE A 245 5.71 2.42 -27.46
C ILE A 245 6.90 1.53 -27.70
N SER A 246 8.08 2.11 -27.47
CA SER A 246 9.21 1.33 -26.98
C SER A 246 8.72 0.67 -25.70
N LEU A 247 8.44 -0.65 -25.73
CA LEU A 247 8.63 -1.48 -24.54
C LEU A 247 10.13 -1.42 -24.32
N GLY A 248 10.58 -0.29 -23.79
CA GLY A 248 11.98 -0.02 -23.58
C GLY A 248 12.48 -1.14 -22.71
N ASP A 249 13.63 -1.69 -23.09
CA ASP A 249 14.49 -2.35 -22.13
C ASP A 249 14.37 -1.58 -20.81
N SER A 250 13.82 -2.22 -19.78
CA SER A 250 13.77 -1.60 -18.47
C SER A 250 15.20 -1.18 -18.19
N PRO A 251 15.51 0.11 -17.91
CA PRO A 251 16.70 0.34 -17.15
C PRO A 251 16.43 -0.43 -15.86
N THR A 252 17.17 -1.51 -15.62
CA THR A 252 17.41 -1.97 -14.26
C THR A 252 17.77 -0.71 -13.48
N CYS A 253 17.03 -0.37 -12.43
CA CYS A 253 17.37 0.83 -11.69
C CYS A 253 18.79 0.64 -11.15
N SER A 254 19.66 1.55 -11.59
CA SER A 254 21.07 1.55 -11.26
C SER A 254 21.39 2.90 -10.68
N CYS A 255 22.30 2.93 -9.72
CA CYS A 255 22.73 4.20 -9.16
C CYS A 255 23.29 5.12 -10.24
N LYS A 256 22.77 6.35 -10.32
CA LYS A 256 23.20 7.41 -11.24
C LYS A 256 24.27 8.31 -10.61
N SER A 257 24.55 8.14 -9.32
CA SER A 257 25.59 8.82 -8.55
C SER A 257 26.67 7.84 -8.08
N THR A 258 27.71 8.37 -7.44
CA THR A 258 28.71 7.53 -6.77
C THR A 258 28.05 6.86 -5.55
N PRO A 259 28.09 5.51 -5.42
CA PRO A 259 27.58 4.84 -4.24
C PRO A 259 28.28 5.33 -2.97
N ARG A 260 27.48 5.59 -1.93
CA ARG A 260 27.93 6.18 -0.66
C ARG A 260 27.34 5.42 0.53
N PRO A 261 27.95 5.47 1.73
CA PRO A 261 27.30 4.98 2.93
C PRO A 261 25.95 5.65 3.15
N CYS A 262 24.94 4.85 3.45
CA CYS A 262 23.59 5.31 3.77
C CYS A 262 23.31 5.18 5.27
N ILE A 263 22.71 6.21 5.85
CA ILE A 263 22.21 6.21 7.22
C ILE A 263 20.71 6.49 7.23
N PHE A 264 19.95 5.56 7.81
CA PHE A 264 18.51 5.64 7.95
C PHE A 264 18.14 6.05 9.38
N ILE A 265 17.42 7.17 9.52
CA ILE A 265 17.04 7.77 10.80
C ILE A 265 15.53 7.70 10.93
N HIS A 266 15.06 6.86 11.85
CA HIS A 266 13.64 6.65 12.09
C HIS A 266 12.98 7.85 12.79
N GLY A 267 11.66 7.86 12.81
CA GLY A 267 10.87 8.87 13.49
C GLY A 267 10.42 8.46 14.90
N GLN A 268 9.22 8.91 15.27
CA GLN A 268 8.65 8.72 16.60
C GLN A 268 8.34 7.25 16.89
N GLY A 269 8.47 6.83 18.16
CA GLY A 269 7.87 5.58 18.66
C GLY A 269 8.83 4.44 19.01
N LEU A 270 10.14 4.69 19.14
CA LEU A 270 11.12 3.62 19.38
C LEU A 270 11.78 3.70 20.77
N THR A 271 11.91 2.52 21.38
CA THR A 271 12.67 2.26 22.61
C THR A 271 13.05 0.77 22.67
N PRO A 272 14.13 0.36 23.36
CA PRO A 272 15.25 1.19 23.81
C PRO A 272 16.11 1.73 22.65
N GLU A 273 16.88 2.79 22.92
CA GLU A 273 18.01 3.19 22.08
C GLU A 273 19.06 2.08 21.98
N MET A 274 19.77 2.01 20.85
CA MET A 274 20.95 1.16 20.70
C MET A 274 22.23 2.00 20.76
N PRO A 275 23.32 1.49 21.36
CA PRO A 275 24.55 2.25 21.53
C PRO A 275 25.28 2.55 20.22
N GLU A 276 25.04 1.78 19.16
CA GLU A 276 25.70 1.89 17.85
C GLU A 276 24.68 1.89 16.70
N ASN A 277 25.12 2.30 15.51
CA ASN A 277 24.34 2.13 14.29
C ASN A 277 24.16 0.64 13.98
N GLN A 278 22.93 0.24 13.65
CA GLN A 278 22.59 -1.14 13.36
C GLN A 278 22.83 -1.48 11.89
N ASP A 279 23.18 -2.72 11.59
CA ASP A 279 23.32 -3.23 10.21
C ASP A 279 21.98 -3.58 9.55
N SER A 280 20.94 -3.79 10.35
CA SER A 280 19.59 -4.06 9.87
C SER A 280 18.56 -3.52 10.84
N PHE A 281 17.43 -3.03 10.32
CA PHE A 281 16.29 -2.64 11.15
C PHE A 281 14.94 -2.92 10.46
N PRO A 282 14.67 -4.18 10.07
CA PRO A 282 13.53 -4.52 9.21
C PRO A 282 12.16 -4.29 9.85
N LYS A 283 12.09 -4.24 11.19
CA LYS A 283 10.85 -3.92 11.89
C LYS A 283 10.35 -2.51 11.62
N TYR A 284 11.26 -1.55 11.37
CA TYR A 284 10.89 -0.18 11.04
C TYR A 284 10.98 0.06 9.54
N TRP A 285 12.08 -0.31 8.89
CA TRP A 285 12.39 0.09 7.51
C TRP A 285 12.11 -0.98 6.45
N GLY A 286 11.53 -2.11 6.83
CA GLY A 286 11.38 -3.25 5.92
C GLY A 286 12.73 -3.82 5.47
N ASN A 287 12.70 -4.62 4.40
CA ASN A 287 13.91 -5.17 3.80
C ASN A 287 14.26 -4.38 2.54
N LEU A 288 15.33 -3.61 2.60
CA LEU A 288 15.87 -2.85 1.46
C LEU A 288 17.08 -3.52 0.82
N THR A 289 17.39 -4.77 1.19
CA THR A 289 18.44 -5.55 0.53
C THR A 289 18.14 -5.60 -0.97
N ASP A 290 19.14 -5.29 -1.79
CA ASP A 290 19.06 -5.21 -3.26
C ASP A 290 18.15 -4.10 -3.83
N HIS A 291 17.57 -3.25 -2.99
CA HIS A 291 16.69 -2.13 -3.40
C HIS A 291 17.29 -0.73 -3.16
N ALA A 292 18.59 -0.67 -2.88
CA ALA A 292 19.30 0.56 -2.57
C ALA A 292 20.64 0.64 -3.33
N PRO A 293 20.63 0.70 -4.68
CA PRO A 293 21.84 0.57 -5.50
C PRO A 293 22.85 1.71 -5.28
N CYS A 294 22.43 2.85 -4.76
CA CYS A 294 23.30 3.96 -4.40
C CYS A 294 23.91 3.88 -2.99
N CYS A 295 23.49 2.90 -2.19
CA CYS A 295 24.05 2.67 -0.88
C CYS A 295 25.22 1.68 -0.98
N SER A 296 26.46 2.15 -0.77
CA SER A 296 27.62 1.25 -0.66
C SER A 296 27.58 0.42 0.63
N SER A 297 26.91 0.94 1.66
CA SER A 297 26.56 0.26 2.91
C SER A 297 25.27 0.87 3.46
N MET A 298 24.54 0.12 4.28
CA MET A 298 23.34 0.62 4.95
C MET A 298 23.52 0.50 6.46
N LYS A 299 23.25 1.61 7.15
CA LYS A 299 23.26 1.70 8.60
C LYS A 299 21.94 2.29 9.08
N TYR A 300 21.48 1.87 10.25
CA TYR A 300 20.21 2.31 10.82
C TYR A 300 20.45 2.89 12.22
N ALA A 301 20.12 4.17 12.39
CA ALA A 301 20.17 4.83 13.68
C ALA A 301 18.93 4.42 14.49
N ARG A 302 19.11 3.72 15.62
CA ARG A 302 18.03 3.37 16.55
C ARG A 302 18.15 4.21 17.82
N LEU A 303 17.38 5.28 17.89
CA LEU A 303 17.36 6.31 18.93
C LEU A 303 16.10 6.18 19.81
N GLU A 304 16.15 6.71 21.03
CA GLU A 304 14.96 6.76 21.89
C GLU A 304 14.07 7.95 21.46
N THR A 305 12.92 7.63 20.88
CA THR A 305 11.98 8.62 20.33
C THR A 305 10.56 8.44 20.86
N ILE A 306 10.43 7.92 22.08
CA ILE A 306 9.17 7.90 22.82
C ILE A 306 9.17 9.01 23.86
N ASN A 307 10.23 9.11 24.65
CA ASN A 307 10.32 10.02 25.78
C ASN A 307 11.14 11.28 25.45
N ASN A 308 11.75 11.36 24.27
CA ASN A 308 12.49 12.54 23.82
C ASN A 308 11.80 13.16 22.59
N GLY A 309 11.53 14.47 22.67
CA GLY A 309 11.07 15.28 21.55
C GLY A 309 12.19 15.58 20.56
N TRP A 310 11.84 15.95 19.33
CA TRP A 310 12.83 16.30 18.30
C TRP A 310 13.65 17.56 18.63
N THR A 311 13.17 18.38 19.56
CA THR A 311 13.84 19.56 20.12
C THR A 311 14.83 19.23 21.23
N ASP A 312 14.89 17.98 21.71
CA ASP A 312 15.82 17.57 22.76
C ASP A 312 17.27 17.66 22.28
N GLU A 313 18.11 18.37 23.05
CA GLU A 313 19.49 18.64 22.66
C GLU A 313 20.37 17.38 22.62
N VAL A 314 20.11 16.41 23.50
CA VAL A 314 20.87 15.16 23.55
C VAL A 314 20.50 14.30 22.36
N LEU A 315 19.21 14.17 22.06
CA LEU A 315 18.73 13.46 20.88
C LEU A 315 19.29 14.06 19.59
N GLN A 316 19.30 15.39 19.47
CA GLN A 316 19.90 16.08 18.31
C GLN A 316 21.41 15.81 18.18
N GLN A 317 22.15 15.82 19.29
CA GLN A 317 23.56 15.46 19.27
C GLN A 317 23.75 14.01 18.83
N GLN A 318 22.96 13.09 19.38
CA GLN A 318 23.00 11.68 18.99
C GLN A 318 22.73 11.52 17.48
N VAL A 319 21.73 12.20 16.92
CA VAL A 319 21.45 12.17 15.47
C VAL A 319 22.68 12.54 14.64
N CYS A 320 23.35 13.64 14.99
CA CYS A 320 24.59 14.05 14.35
C CYS A 320 25.69 13.00 14.52
N ASP A 321 25.90 12.49 15.73
CA ASP A 321 26.93 11.48 16.01
C ASP A 321 26.69 10.20 15.19
N ARG A 322 25.43 9.76 15.06
CA ARG A 322 25.04 8.60 14.24
C ARG A 322 25.34 8.83 12.76
N ALA A 323 25.07 10.02 12.24
CA ALA A 323 25.29 10.35 10.84
C ALA A 323 26.78 10.57 10.52
N LEU A 324 27.55 11.20 11.41
CA LEU A 324 28.99 11.40 11.24
C LEU A 324 29.78 10.08 11.24
N ALA A 325 29.29 9.07 11.98
CA ALA A 325 29.99 7.80 12.16
C ALA A 325 29.94 6.85 10.94
N VAL A 326 29.16 7.14 9.90
CA VAL A 326 28.97 6.20 8.77
C VAL A 326 29.95 6.37 7.62
N SER A 327 30.63 7.52 7.54
CA SER A 327 31.54 7.86 6.45
C SER A 327 32.87 8.36 6.98
N ASP A 328 33.96 7.72 6.57
CA ASP A 328 35.33 8.08 6.96
C ASP A 328 35.75 9.48 6.43
N SER A 329 35.05 10.00 5.42
CA SER A 329 35.24 11.36 4.91
C SER A 329 34.64 12.43 5.82
N SER A 330 33.76 12.05 6.76
CA SER A 330 33.16 12.99 7.69
C SER A 330 34.20 13.58 8.64
N THR A 331 34.01 14.84 9.03
CA THR A 331 34.84 15.50 10.05
C THR A 331 34.13 15.47 11.40
N LYS A 332 34.64 16.17 12.42
CA LYS A 332 33.99 16.22 13.74
C LYS A 332 32.58 16.80 13.74
N THR A 333 32.23 17.63 12.76
CA THR A 333 30.93 18.33 12.73
C THR A 333 30.31 18.40 11.34
N THR A 334 30.95 17.83 10.32
CA THR A 334 30.48 17.88 8.93
C THR A 334 30.27 16.47 8.41
N ILE A 335 29.03 16.14 8.06
CA ILE A 335 28.62 14.87 7.46
C ILE A 335 28.94 14.95 5.96
N ALA A 336 29.84 14.08 5.50
CA ALA A 336 30.33 14.07 4.11
C ALA A 336 30.19 12.69 3.47
N ASP A 337 30.12 12.65 2.14
CA ASP A 337 30.00 11.44 1.32
C ASP A 337 28.93 10.47 1.84
N THR A 338 27.78 10.98 2.27
CA THR A 338 26.72 10.19 2.92
C THR A 338 25.38 10.40 2.25
N ILE A 339 24.54 9.36 2.17
CA ILE A 339 23.12 9.52 1.86
C ILE A 339 22.34 9.37 3.17
N VAL A 340 21.67 10.44 3.59
CA VAL A 340 20.89 10.48 4.83
C VAL A 340 19.42 10.32 4.47
N VAL A 341 18.79 9.27 5.00
CA VAL A 341 17.38 8.95 4.79
C VAL A 341 16.64 9.15 6.10
N THR A 342 15.68 10.07 6.13
CA THR A 342 14.93 10.41 7.34
C THR A 342 13.44 10.15 7.17
N HIS A 343 12.81 9.52 8.14
CA HIS A 343 11.36 9.29 8.13
C HIS A 343 10.65 9.98 9.30
N SER A 344 9.48 10.57 9.05
CA SER A 344 8.62 11.16 10.08
C SER A 344 9.40 12.17 10.94
N MET A 345 9.30 12.09 12.27
CA MET A 345 10.04 12.93 13.22
C MET A 345 11.57 12.94 13.00
N GLY A 346 12.14 11.92 12.33
CA GLY A 346 13.56 11.89 11.97
C GLY A 346 13.99 13.06 11.08
N ASN A 347 13.09 13.61 10.26
CA ASN A 347 13.36 14.81 9.45
C ASN A 347 13.61 16.02 10.36
N LEU A 348 12.72 16.26 11.33
CA LEU A 348 12.83 17.33 12.32
C LEU A 348 14.04 17.15 13.23
N MET A 349 14.32 15.91 13.64
CA MET A 349 15.48 15.59 14.47
C MET A 349 16.79 16.01 13.80
N LEU A 350 16.97 15.68 12.51
CA LEU A 350 18.15 16.08 11.74
C LEU A 350 18.15 17.58 11.45
N ALA A 351 17.01 18.12 11.00
CA ALA A 351 16.87 19.55 10.70
C ALA A 351 17.19 20.43 11.92
N GLY A 352 16.61 20.08 13.08
CA GLY A 352 16.83 20.77 14.34
C GLY A 352 18.28 20.66 14.82
N ALA A 353 18.91 19.49 14.68
CA ALA A 353 20.32 19.32 15.04
C ALA A 353 21.25 20.21 14.18
N ILE A 354 20.97 20.34 12.88
CA ILE A 354 21.71 21.22 11.99
C ILE A 354 21.43 22.70 12.30
N ALA A 355 20.16 23.07 12.50
CA ALA A 355 19.74 24.43 12.84
C ALA A 355 20.40 24.92 14.14
N ASN A 356 20.56 24.01 15.11
CA ASN A 356 21.23 24.27 16.39
C ASN A 356 22.76 24.10 16.35
N GLY A 357 23.34 23.90 15.16
CA GLY A 357 24.79 23.85 14.95
C GLY A 357 25.48 22.62 15.52
N LYS A 358 24.75 21.54 15.83
CA LYS A 358 25.33 20.27 16.32
C LYS A 358 26.14 19.58 15.22
N CYS A 359 25.69 19.68 13.96
CA CYS A 359 26.43 19.28 12.77
C CYS A 359 25.96 20.06 11.53
N LYS A 360 26.60 19.83 10.38
CA LYS A 360 26.19 20.35 9.07
C LYS A 360 26.42 19.32 7.96
N LEU A 361 25.75 19.49 6.82
CA LEU A 361 25.95 18.66 5.63
C LEU A 361 27.02 19.27 4.72
N ASP A 362 27.93 18.43 4.22
CA ASP A 362 28.80 18.77 3.10
C ASP A 362 28.03 18.68 1.76
N SER A 363 28.53 19.35 0.73
CA SER A 363 28.02 19.25 -0.64
C SER A 363 28.01 17.85 -1.24
N SER A 364 28.82 16.93 -0.70
CA SER A 364 28.87 15.51 -1.06
C SER A 364 27.76 14.66 -0.41
N THR A 365 26.98 15.25 0.50
CA THR A 365 25.88 14.56 1.19
C THR A 365 24.57 14.75 0.44
N THR A 366 23.73 13.71 0.45
CA THR A 366 22.38 13.76 -0.13
C THR A 366 21.35 13.48 0.96
N TRP A 367 20.33 14.33 1.10
CA TRP A 367 19.25 14.13 2.06
C TRP A 367 17.95 13.71 1.37
N VAL A 368 17.50 12.50 1.67
CA VAL A 368 16.19 11.95 1.26
C VAL A 368 15.21 12.03 2.43
N GLY A 369 14.20 12.89 2.32
CA GLY A 369 13.15 13.08 3.32
C GLY A 369 11.89 12.29 3.03
N LEU A 370 11.32 11.64 4.05
CA LEU A 370 10.11 10.82 3.95
C LEU A 370 9.11 11.24 5.03
N ALA A 371 7.90 11.64 4.62
CA ALA A 371 6.75 11.86 5.51
C ALA A 371 7.03 12.77 6.73
N GLY A 372 7.89 13.79 6.59
CA GLY A 372 8.32 14.63 7.70
C GLY A 372 7.19 15.54 8.21
N PRO A 373 6.87 15.61 9.51
CA PRO A 373 5.92 16.59 10.05
C PRO A 373 6.59 17.96 10.22
N MET A 374 7.07 18.57 9.13
CA MET A 374 7.91 19.77 9.21
C MET A 374 7.14 21.03 9.66
N LYS A 375 5.80 21.00 9.68
CA LYS A 375 4.91 21.98 10.34
C LYS A 375 4.10 21.32 11.48
N GLY A 376 4.58 20.19 12.01
CA GLY A 376 3.88 19.36 12.99
C GLY A 376 2.78 18.48 12.42
N SER A 377 1.95 17.90 13.29
CA SER A 377 0.93 16.91 12.94
C SER A 377 -0.33 17.14 13.77
N MET A 378 -1.49 17.26 13.11
CA MET A 378 -2.77 17.33 13.84
C MET A 378 -3.05 16.04 14.62
N GLY A 379 -2.36 14.92 14.31
CA GLY A 379 -2.41 13.71 15.11
C GLY A 379 -1.84 13.91 16.52
N SER A 380 -0.84 14.79 16.68
CA SER A 380 -0.35 15.20 18.00
C SER A 380 -1.41 16.01 18.75
N ASP A 381 -1.91 17.10 18.16
CA ASP A 381 -2.94 17.96 18.74
C ASP A 381 -4.16 17.16 19.16
N PHE A 382 -4.65 16.28 18.28
CA PHE A 382 -5.76 15.38 18.59
C PHE A 382 -5.47 14.49 19.81
N THR A 383 -4.27 13.91 19.91
CA THR A 383 -3.89 13.07 21.05
C THR A 383 -3.81 13.89 22.34
N GLN A 384 -3.29 15.12 22.28
CA GLN A 384 -3.19 16.02 23.42
C GLN A 384 -4.58 16.48 23.90
N SER A 385 -5.45 16.93 22.99
CA SER A 385 -6.85 17.24 23.29
C SER A 385 -7.59 16.04 23.89
N SER A 386 -7.37 14.83 23.37
CA SER A 386 -7.99 13.63 23.94
C SER A 386 -7.53 13.36 25.38
N CYS A 387 -6.23 13.46 25.66
CA CYS A 387 -5.75 13.29 27.03
C CYS A 387 -6.16 14.42 27.98
N ALA A 388 -6.47 15.62 27.46
CA ALA A 388 -7.06 16.73 28.22
C ALA A 388 -8.58 16.57 28.47
N GLY A 389 -9.22 15.55 27.87
CA GLY A 389 -10.67 15.33 27.97
C GLY A 389 -11.51 16.28 27.11
N GLU A 390 -10.90 16.89 26.08
CA GLU A 390 -11.53 17.86 25.20
C GLU A 390 -12.19 17.20 23.96
N THR A 391 -12.00 15.90 23.75
CA THR A 391 -12.57 15.16 22.62
C THR A 391 -13.81 14.33 23.00
N ASN A 392 -14.66 13.99 22.03
CA ASN A 392 -15.85 13.18 22.28
C ASN A 392 -15.49 11.70 22.57
N THR A 393 -16.25 11.04 23.45
CA THR A 393 -16.07 9.63 23.88
C THR A 393 -16.00 8.58 22.76
N ILE A 394 -16.48 8.89 21.55
CA ILE A 394 -16.36 8.03 20.37
C ILE A 394 -14.91 8.03 19.84
N ALA A 395 -14.25 9.19 19.78
CA ALA A 395 -12.85 9.30 19.34
C ALA A 395 -11.88 8.56 20.27
N GLU A 396 -12.09 8.68 21.58
CA GLU A 396 -11.24 8.07 22.62
C GLU A 396 -11.33 6.53 22.65
N LYS A 397 -12.51 5.98 22.33
CA LYS A 397 -12.78 4.53 22.36
C LYS A 397 -12.30 3.79 21.10
N TYR A 398 -12.29 4.45 19.95
CA TYR A 398 -11.87 3.83 18.68
C TYR A 398 -10.36 4.03 18.39
N GLY A 399 -9.73 5.10 18.88
CA GLY A 399 -8.29 5.35 18.70
C GLY A 399 -7.35 4.60 19.66
N ASP A 400 -7.89 3.85 20.63
CA ASP A 400 -7.12 3.22 21.73
C ASP A 400 -6.20 4.23 22.46
N ILE A 401 -6.72 5.45 22.66
CA ILE A 401 -5.95 6.62 23.15
C ILE A 401 -5.90 6.64 24.69
N THR A 402 -6.94 6.13 25.36
CA THR A 402 -7.08 6.19 26.82
C THR A 402 -5.97 5.45 27.58
N GLY A 403 -5.36 4.41 26.99
CA GLY A 403 -4.20 3.71 27.54
C GLY A 403 -2.85 4.39 27.28
N LYS A 404 -2.82 5.49 26.52
CA LYS A 404 -1.60 6.20 26.09
C LYS A 404 -1.41 7.56 26.76
N CYS A 405 -2.31 7.94 27.67
CA CYS A 405 -2.16 9.13 28.49
C CYS A 405 -1.30 8.85 29.76
N PRO A 406 -0.48 9.82 30.24
CA PRO A 406 -0.25 11.13 29.65
C PRO A 406 0.55 11.04 28.33
N VAL A 407 0.30 12.00 27.43
CA VAL A 407 1.00 12.09 26.15
C VAL A 407 2.50 12.16 26.40
N LYS A 408 3.26 11.39 25.62
CA LYS A 408 4.72 11.33 25.74
C LYS A 408 5.37 12.51 25.03
N GLU A 409 6.54 12.92 25.50
CA GLU A 409 7.27 14.11 25.04
C GLU A 409 7.46 14.14 23.52
N ALA A 410 7.77 13.00 22.91
CA ALA A 410 7.94 12.91 21.47
C ALA A 410 6.67 13.34 20.71
N VAL A 411 5.49 12.93 21.19
CA VAL A 411 4.21 13.34 20.59
C VAL A 411 3.92 14.81 20.90
N VAL A 412 4.15 15.28 22.13
CA VAL A 412 3.96 16.70 22.50
C VAL A 412 4.77 17.62 21.58
N SER A 413 6.03 17.25 21.30
CA SER A 413 6.92 18.03 20.42
C SER A 413 6.46 18.11 18.95
N LEU A 414 5.46 17.32 18.55
CA LEU A 414 4.93 17.27 17.19
C LEU A 414 3.62 18.05 17.01
N ALA A 415 3.23 18.88 17.99
CA ALA A 415 2.08 19.77 17.85
C ALA A 415 2.20 20.61 16.56
N TYR A 416 1.08 20.84 15.90
CA TYR A 416 1.01 21.53 14.61
C TYR A 416 1.32 23.02 14.78
N GLU A 417 2.17 23.56 13.91
CA GLU A 417 2.64 24.96 13.95
C GLU A 417 1.45 25.93 13.96
N GLY A 418 1.44 26.86 14.91
CA GLY A 418 0.37 27.84 15.11
C GLY A 418 -0.92 27.33 15.77
N GLU A 419 -1.01 26.05 16.13
CA GLU A 419 -2.15 25.52 16.90
C GLU A 419 -1.99 25.70 18.42
N SER A 420 -3.06 25.45 19.17
CA SER A 420 -3.12 25.70 20.62
C SER A 420 -2.12 24.91 21.46
N TYR A 421 -1.69 23.74 20.98
CA TYR A 421 -0.71 22.91 21.67
C TYR A 421 0.74 23.22 21.27
N CYS A 422 0.95 24.09 20.27
CA CYS A 422 2.28 24.52 19.86
C CYS A 422 2.70 25.76 20.65
N SER A 423 3.82 25.69 21.37
CA SER A 423 4.37 26.86 22.07
C SER A 423 5.09 27.80 21.10
N THR A 424 5.30 29.06 21.50
CA THR A 424 6.08 30.01 20.70
C THR A 424 7.51 29.54 20.47
N GLU A 425 8.11 28.84 21.43
CA GLU A 425 9.44 28.24 21.30
C GLU A 425 9.43 27.10 20.27
N LEU A 426 8.37 26.28 20.24
CA LEU A 426 8.23 25.19 19.27
C LEU A 426 7.99 25.74 17.86
N ASP A 427 7.16 26.78 17.70
CA ASP A 427 6.99 27.50 16.42
C ASP A 427 8.33 28.07 15.92
N ALA A 428 9.14 28.66 16.81
CA ALA A 428 10.46 29.17 16.44
C ALA A 428 11.42 28.05 16.02
N ALA A 429 11.36 26.90 16.71
CA ALA A 429 12.15 25.72 16.35
C ALA A 429 11.73 25.18 14.97
N TYR A 430 10.42 25.09 14.68
CA TYR A 430 9.93 24.66 13.37
C TYR A 430 10.48 25.53 12.25
N LYS A 431 10.40 26.86 12.39
CA LYS A 431 10.93 27.79 11.37
C LYS A 431 12.41 27.55 11.09
N ALA A 432 13.23 27.41 12.14
CA ALA A 432 14.65 27.14 11.98
C ALA A 432 14.90 25.78 11.29
N ALA A 433 14.16 24.74 11.67
CA ALA A 433 14.24 23.41 11.05
C ALA A 433 13.77 23.43 9.58
N GLN A 434 12.70 24.15 9.27
CA GLN A 434 12.17 24.31 7.91
C GLN A 434 13.17 25.00 6.98
N GLU A 435 13.83 26.07 7.44
CA GLU A 435 14.89 26.76 6.67
C GLU A 435 16.02 25.80 6.29
N VAL A 436 16.49 25.00 7.26
CA VAL A 436 17.50 23.97 7.02
C VAL A 436 16.98 22.92 6.04
N TYR A 437 15.77 22.41 6.26
CA TYR A 437 15.19 21.35 5.46
C TYR A 437 15.06 21.78 4.00
N MET A 438 14.46 22.95 3.75
CA MET A 438 14.27 23.48 2.40
C MET A 438 15.60 23.77 1.68
N ALA A 439 16.63 24.16 2.41
CA ALA A 439 17.94 24.45 1.83
C ALA A 439 18.77 23.20 1.50
N ASN A 440 18.46 22.05 2.10
CA ASN A 440 19.33 20.88 2.05
C ASN A 440 18.66 19.57 1.60
N VAL A 441 17.33 19.48 1.54
CA VAL A 441 16.66 18.25 1.09
C VAL A 441 16.79 18.10 -0.44
N ASP A 442 17.30 16.96 -0.87
CA ASP A 442 17.52 16.66 -2.29
C ASP A 442 16.33 15.94 -2.92
N ALA A 443 15.62 15.14 -2.14
CA ALA A 443 14.49 14.33 -2.59
C ALA A 443 13.48 14.16 -1.47
N LEU A 444 12.20 14.16 -1.83
CA LEU A 444 11.13 14.22 -0.84
C LEU A 444 9.96 13.35 -1.25
N MET A 445 9.53 12.45 -0.34
CA MET A 445 8.30 11.69 -0.47
C MET A 445 7.27 12.18 0.56
N CYS A 446 6.14 12.72 0.08
CA CYS A 446 5.05 13.20 0.91
C CYS A 446 3.73 12.53 0.54
N GLY A 447 2.99 12.04 1.54
CA GLY A 447 1.68 11.43 1.34
C GLY A 447 0.56 12.48 1.23
N GLU A 448 -0.17 12.45 0.11
CA GLU A 448 -1.39 13.23 -0.08
C GLU A 448 -2.68 12.40 0.09
N GLY A 449 -2.54 11.15 0.51
CA GLY A 449 -3.68 10.30 0.83
C GLY A 449 -3.28 9.09 1.65
N TYR A 450 -4.13 8.71 2.59
CA TYR A 450 -3.91 7.64 3.55
C TYR A 450 -4.40 6.26 3.09
N SER A 451 -4.82 6.13 1.82
CA SER A 451 -5.35 4.85 1.29
C SER A 451 -4.32 3.72 1.39
N GLY A 452 -3.04 4.06 1.22
CA GLY A 452 -1.92 3.18 1.47
C GLY A 452 -1.79 1.96 0.59
N LEU A 453 -0.80 1.14 0.92
CA LEU A 453 -0.61 -0.22 0.47
C LEU A 453 -1.38 -1.19 1.35
N LEU A 454 -1.60 -2.38 0.80
CA LEU A 454 -2.15 -3.48 1.57
C LEU A 454 -1.19 -3.86 2.70
N SER A 455 -1.64 -3.70 3.94
CA SER A 455 -0.85 -4.06 5.12
C SER A 455 -1.72 -4.31 6.35
N SER A 456 -1.14 -4.87 7.41
CA SER A 456 -1.84 -5.07 8.69
C SER A 456 -2.21 -3.76 9.39
N TYR A 457 -1.53 -2.66 9.07
CA TYR A 457 -1.70 -1.34 9.69
C TYR A 457 -2.57 -0.38 8.87
N GLN A 458 -2.87 -0.69 7.61
CA GLN A 458 -3.62 0.19 6.71
C GLN A 458 -4.94 0.70 7.31
N ALA A 459 -5.72 -0.19 7.93
CA ALA A 459 -7.01 0.18 8.55
C ALA A 459 -6.86 1.20 9.68
N GLN A 460 -5.73 1.18 10.41
CA GLN A 460 -5.44 2.17 11.43
C GLN A 460 -5.25 3.55 10.81
N PHE A 461 -4.51 3.66 9.69
CA PHE A 461 -4.31 4.95 9.02
C PHE A 461 -5.57 5.46 8.31
N TRP A 462 -6.44 4.57 7.82
CA TRP A 462 -7.76 4.97 7.33
C TRP A 462 -8.59 5.60 8.43
N MET A 463 -8.61 4.98 9.61
CA MET A 463 -9.29 5.53 10.77
C MET A 463 -8.70 6.89 11.13
N LEU A 464 -7.37 6.98 11.29
CA LEU A 464 -6.69 8.21 11.68
C LEU A 464 -6.92 9.35 10.69
N GLY A 465 -6.81 9.07 9.38
CA GLY A 465 -7.09 10.04 8.32
C GLY A 465 -8.52 10.58 8.30
N VAL A 466 -9.46 9.90 8.97
CA VAL A 466 -10.88 10.30 9.09
C VAL A 466 -11.18 10.96 10.44
N ILE A 467 -10.66 10.43 11.56
CA ILE A 467 -11.01 10.91 12.90
C ILE A 467 -10.17 12.10 13.35
N VAL A 468 -8.92 12.19 12.90
CA VAL A 468 -8.04 13.31 13.23
C VAL A 468 -8.53 14.53 12.45
N PRO A 469 -8.71 15.70 13.09
CA PRO A 469 -9.13 16.92 12.44
C PRO A 469 -7.98 17.54 11.63
N HIS A 470 -7.53 16.85 10.59
CA HIS A 470 -6.46 17.29 9.71
C HIS A 470 -6.76 18.65 9.05
N LYS A 471 -5.72 19.45 8.79
CA LYS A 471 -5.85 20.75 8.10
C LYS A 471 -6.41 20.63 6.69
N SER A 472 -6.23 19.47 6.06
CA SER A 472 -6.80 19.18 4.74
C SER A 472 -7.06 17.68 4.56
N LYS A 473 -7.77 17.35 3.48
CA LYS A 473 -7.96 15.94 3.06
C LYS A 473 -6.68 15.28 2.53
N LYS A 474 -5.62 16.06 2.30
CA LYS A 474 -4.33 15.55 1.83
C LYS A 474 -3.45 15.26 3.05
N ASN A 475 -3.46 14.01 3.48
CA ASN A 475 -2.64 13.53 4.58
C ASN A 475 -2.37 12.04 4.41
N ASP A 476 -1.32 11.56 5.07
CA ASP A 476 -0.94 10.14 5.09
C ASP A 476 -1.56 9.36 6.27
N GLY A 477 -2.52 9.97 6.98
CA GLY A 477 -3.17 9.45 8.18
C GLY A 477 -2.52 9.95 9.47
N MET A 478 -1.35 10.59 9.40
CA MET A 478 -0.70 11.21 10.57
C MET A 478 -0.23 12.62 10.25
N VAL A 479 0.39 12.80 9.08
CA VAL A 479 1.03 14.03 8.66
C VAL A 479 0.31 14.56 7.42
N GLU A 480 -0.02 15.84 7.47
CA GLU A 480 -0.56 16.59 6.35
C GLU A 480 0.48 16.74 5.25
N PHE A 481 0.05 16.64 3.99
CA PHE A 481 0.93 16.85 2.84
C PHE A 481 1.68 18.19 2.93
N ASP A 482 0.96 19.27 3.28
CA ASP A 482 1.54 20.61 3.39
C ASP A 482 2.52 20.75 4.56
N SER A 483 2.37 19.91 5.60
CA SER A 483 3.35 19.83 6.69
C SER A 483 4.63 19.17 6.21
N CYS A 484 4.54 18.15 5.36
CA CYS A 484 5.70 17.49 4.76
C CYS A 484 6.39 18.31 3.67
N ALA A 485 5.61 18.92 2.78
CA ALA A 485 6.13 19.73 1.69
C ALA A 485 6.65 21.10 2.15
N VAL A 486 6.26 21.56 3.35
CA VAL A 486 6.56 22.90 3.87
C VAL A 486 6.09 23.96 2.87
N ASP A 487 7.02 24.59 2.15
CA ASP A 487 6.76 25.64 1.16
C ASP A 487 7.23 25.23 -0.24
N PHE A 488 7.65 23.97 -0.43
CA PHE A 488 7.88 23.44 -1.78
C PHE A 488 6.55 23.46 -2.56
N PRO A 489 6.51 24.11 -3.75
CA PRO A 489 5.31 24.19 -4.54
C PRO A 489 4.74 22.81 -4.87
N TYR A 490 3.42 22.65 -4.75
CA TYR A 490 2.74 21.40 -5.13
C TYR A 490 3.02 20.99 -6.60
N SER A 491 3.29 21.95 -7.48
CA SER A 491 3.67 21.71 -8.89
C SER A 491 5.00 21.00 -9.06
N ASP A 492 5.88 21.09 -8.07
CA ASP A 492 7.20 20.45 -8.11
C ASP A 492 7.09 18.95 -7.80
N PHE A 493 5.94 18.52 -7.27
CA PHE A 493 5.67 17.13 -6.95
C PHE A 493 4.95 16.38 -8.08
N GLY A 494 5.61 15.35 -8.60
CA GLY A 494 4.99 14.36 -9.47
C GLY A 494 4.47 13.16 -8.69
N ASN A 495 3.59 12.39 -9.31
CA ASN A 495 2.87 11.28 -8.66
C ASN A 495 3.35 9.90 -9.15
N THR A 496 4.59 9.80 -9.63
CA THR A 496 5.21 8.55 -10.05
C THR A 496 6.56 8.36 -9.36
N TRP A 497 7.02 7.12 -9.27
CA TRP A 497 8.33 6.79 -8.70
C TRP A 497 9.54 7.40 -9.44
N HIS A 498 9.34 8.03 -10.60
CA HIS A 498 10.40 8.76 -11.32
C HIS A 498 10.63 10.17 -10.75
N ASP A 499 9.64 10.69 -10.02
CA ASP A 499 9.63 12.08 -9.59
C ASP A 499 10.46 12.22 -8.32
N ARG A 500 11.51 13.02 -8.35
CA ARG A 500 12.39 13.27 -7.19
C ARG A 500 11.61 13.83 -5.99
N PHE A 501 10.59 14.64 -6.28
CA PHE A 501 9.63 15.15 -5.32
C PHE A 501 8.33 14.39 -5.60
N TYR A 502 8.03 13.43 -4.74
CA TYR A 502 7.06 12.39 -5.00
C TYR A 502 5.86 12.54 -4.08
N ARG A 503 4.73 12.92 -4.65
CA ARG A 503 3.45 12.93 -3.94
C ARG A 503 2.77 11.59 -4.10
N THR A 504 2.44 10.98 -2.96
CA THR A 504 2.03 9.59 -2.91
C THR A 504 0.63 9.44 -2.33
N LYS A 505 0.00 8.28 -2.55
CA LYS A 505 -1.22 7.87 -1.84
C LYS A 505 -0.93 6.84 -0.77
N LEU A 506 0.30 6.86 -0.26
CA LEU A 506 0.82 5.99 0.79
C LEU A 506 0.38 6.50 2.16
N ASN A 507 0.04 5.58 3.06
CA ASN A 507 -0.10 5.96 4.45
C ASN A 507 1.28 6.17 5.10
N HIS A 508 1.30 6.72 6.30
CA HIS A 508 2.53 7.11 6.99
C HIS A 508 3.54 5.96 7.12
N PHE A 509 3.09 4.71 7.32
CA PHE A 509 3.98 3.57 7.49
C PHE A 509 4.43 2.92 6.18
N ASP A 510 3.65 3.05 5.11
CA ASP A 510 4.09 2.56 3.80
C ASP A 510 5.35 3.30 3.31
N MET A 511 5.51 4.57 3.69
CA MET A 511 6.71 5.37 3.41
C MET A 511 7.94 4.96 4.24
N GLN A 512 7.81 3.92 5.08
CA GLN A 512 8.92 3.21 5.70
C GLN A 512 9.38 1.98 4.88
N PHE A 513 8.83 1.78 3.67
CA PHE A 513 9.12 0.66 2.76
C PHE A 513 8.62 -0.72 3.23
N LEU A 514 7.86 -0.78 4.33
CA LEU A 514 7.44 -2.04 4.96
C LEU A 514 6.57 -2.94 4.07
N ALA A 515 5.67 -2.33 3.30
CA ALA A 515 4.68 -3.04 2.48
C ALA A 515 5.09 -3.17 1.00
N GLY A 516 6.33 -2.83 0.65
CA GLY A 516 6.81 -2.91 -0.73
C GLY A 516 6.19 -1.85 -1.63
N ASP A 517 5.82 -2.25 -2.85
CA ASP A 517 5.26 -1.38 -3.89
C ASP A 517 3.87 -1.84 -4.34
N SER A 518 3.06 -0.91 -4.83
CA SER A 518 1.79 -1.23 -5.49
C SER A 518 2.01 -1.86 -6.86
N LEU A 519 1.21 -2.87 -7.19
CA LEU A 519 1.19 -3.51 -8.52
C LEU A 519 0.60 -2.63 -9.61
N LEU A 520 -0.32 -1.74 -9.24
CA LEU A 520 -1.14 -1.02 -10.21
C LEU A 520 -0.94 0.49 -10.12
N ASP A 521 -0.57 1.05 -8.98
CA ASP A 521 -0.57 2.49 -8.76
C ASP A 521 0.85 3.04 -8.62
N MET A 522 1.32 3.77 -9.63
CA MET A 522 2.63 4.42 -9.60
C MET A 522 2.77 5.46 -8.50
N ALA A 523 1.67 5.95 -7.90
CA ALA A 523 1.69 6.85 -6.74
C ALA A 523 1.86 6.11 -5.40
N LYS A 524 2.09 4.79 -5.45
CA LYS A 524 2.25 3.90 -4.30
C LYS A 524 3.43 2.95 -4.45
N MET A 525 4.51 3.39 -5.10
CA MET A 525 5.74 2.61 -5.28
C MET A 525 6.94 3.21 -4.52
N PRO A 526 6.96 3.18 -3.16
CA PRO A 526 8.05 3.79 -2.39
C PRO A 526 9.41 3.09 -2.54
N VAL A 527 9.47 1.77 -2.68
CA VAL A 527 10.72 1.01 -2.78
C VAL A 527 11.38 1.30 -4.13
N LYS A 528 10.63 1.16 -5.22
CA LYS A 528 11.12 1.50 -6.56
C LYS A 528 11.49 2.96 -6.69
N TRP A 529 10.75 3.87 -6.05
CA TRP A 529 11.16 5.28 -6.00
C TRP A 529 12.56 5.43 -5.42
N PHE A 530 12.82 4.82 -4.25
CA PHE A 530 14.14 4.88 -3.60
C PHE A 530 15.23 4.20 -4.43
N GLU A 531 14.92 3.06 -5.03
CA GLU A 531 15.84 2.28 -5.88
C GLU A 531 16.31 3.09 -7.11
N CYS A 532 15.43 3.92 -7.68
CA CYS A 532 15.67 4.64 -8.94
C CYS A 532 16.02 6.14 -8.76
N LEU A 533 16.05 6.61 -7.51
CA LEU A 533 16.09 8.03 -7.15
C LEU A 533 17.40 8.73 -7.53
N LEU A 534 18.53 8.08 -7.23
CA LEU A 534 19.86 8.69 -7.18
C LEU A 534 20.86 8.12 -8.19
#